data_AF-A0A8B5ZHX8-F1
#
_entry.id   AF-A0A8B5ZHX8-F1
#
_cell.length_a   1.000
_cell.length_b   1.000
_cell.length_c   1.000
_cell.angle_alpha   90.00
_cell.angle_beta   90.00
_cell.angle_gamma   90.00
#
_symmetry.space_group_name_H-M   'P 1'
#
loop_
_entity.id
_entity.type
_entity.pdbx_description
1 polymer ?
#
loop_
_entity_poly.entity_id
_entity_poly.type
_entity_poly.pdbx_seq_one_letter_code
_entity_poly.pdbx_strand_id
1 'polypeptide(L)'
;MEQIYENLGTLEWWFNILFAIGLGIVVHRIVDNVPNWLSTFKRKQRLNRLKVAKKLRWDGAAINYEISKANSRFLVFALSCVCFLTWLSYKPVQQLFEFNVFVGMITSIPIYVCEVIWLKQDVLVTEILKQRGKLRITNASRGTVNARRFQSH
;
A
#
# COMPACT_ATOMS: atom_id res chain seq x y z
N MET A 1 31.06 36.56 -12.58
CA MET A 1 32.18 35.84 -13.21
C MET A 1 33.26 35.53 -12.18
N GLU A 2 33.67 36.49 -11.34
CA GLU A 2 34.73 36.30 -10.33
C GLU A 2 34.45 35.19 -9.30
N GLN A 3 33.21 35.07 -8.79
CA GLN A 3 32.80 34.02 -7.84
C GLN A 3 32.83 32.58 -8.41
N ILE A 4 32.73 32.42 -9.73
CA ILE A 4 32.83 31.10 -10.36
C ILE A 4 34.31 30.68 -10.42
N TYR A 5 35.22 31.63 -10.68
CA TYR A 5 36.66 31.37 -10.69
C TYR A 5 37.23 31.10 -9.30
N GLU A 6 36.75 31.78 -8.25
CA GLU A 6 37.15 31.46 -6.86
C GLU A 6 36.65 30.07 -6.41
N ASN A 7 35.47 29.64 -6.85
CA ASN A 7 34.92 28.31 -6.52
C ASN A 7 35.52 27.17 -7.34
N LEU A 8 36.16 27.43 -8.48
CA LEU A 8 36.85 26.37 -9.26
C LEU A 8 38.09 25.82 -8.54
N GLY A 9 38.67 26.59 -7.62
CA GLY A 9 39.82 26.20 -6.80
C GLY A 9 39.46 25.50 -5.49
N THR A 10 38.18 25.47 -5.09
CA THR A 10 37.75 24.85 -3.83
C THR A 10 37.42 23.38 -4.03
N LEU A 11 37.97 22.53 -3.15
CA LEU A 11 37.76 21.08 -3.17
C LEU A 11 36.26 20.71 -3.02
N GLU A 12 35.49 21.56 -2.33
CA GLU A 12 34.06 21.41 -2.09
C GLU A 12 33.22 21.49 -3.37
N TRP A 13 33.62 22.31 -4.34
CA TRP A 13 32.88 22.45 -5.60
C TRP A 13 32.99 21.18 -6.46
N TRP A 14 34.20 20.63 -6.56
CA TRP A 14 34.44 19.34 -7.22
C TRP A 14 33.75 18.19 -6.50
N PHE A 15 33.73 18.19 -5.16
CA PHE A 15 33.01 17.20 -4.38
C PHE A 15 31.50 17.23 -4.64
N ASN A 16 30.90 18.43 -4.71
CA ASN A 16 29.47 18.58 -5.02
C ASN A 16 29.11 18.04 -6.41
N ILE A 17 29.95 18.29 -7.43
CA ILE A 17 29.72 17.78 -8.79
C ILE A 17 29.88 16.26 -8.83
N LEU A 18 30.94 15.73 -8.21
CA LEU A 18 31.22 14.30 -8.20
C LEU A 18 30.16 13.54 -7.39
N PHE A 19 29.69 14.11 -6.29
CA PHE A 19 28.56 13.62 -5.50
C PHE A 19 27.25 13.66 -6.29
N ALA A 20 26.96 14.74 -7.03
CA ALA A 20 25.75 14.84 -7.86
C ALA A 20 25.74 13.79 -8.99
N ILE A 21 26.88 13.57 -9.64
CA ILE A 21 27.04 12.52 -10.67
C ILE A 21 26.88 11.13 -10.04
N GLY A 22 27.51 10.89 -8.88
CA GLY A 22 27.37 9.65 -8.12
C GLY A 22 25.93 9.38 -7.70
N LEU A 23 25.23 10.39 -7.19
CA LEU A 23 23.81 10.33 -6.86
C LEU A 23 22.97 10.00 -8.09
N GLY A 24 23.24 10.62 -9.23
CA GLY A 24 22.54 10.32 -10.49
C GLY A 24 22.65 8.85 -10.89
N ILE A 25 23.84 8.26 -10.79
CA ILE A 25 24.09 6.84 -11.09
C ILE A 25 23.36 5.93 -10.09
N VAL A 26 23.41 6.27 -8.79
CA VAL A 26 22.73 5.51 -7.74
C VAL A 26 21.22 5.56 -7.92
N VAL A 27 20.65 6.73 -8.20
CA VAL A 27 19.22 6.91 -8.46
C VAL A 27 18.79 6.12 -9.70
N HIS A 28 19.55 6.19 -10.80
CA HIS A 28 19.26 5.40 -12.00
C HIS A 28 19.23 3.89 -11.70
N ARG A 29 20.23 3.38 -10.97
CA ARG A 29 20.27 1.97 -10.55
C ARG A 29 19.10 1.57 -9.65
N ILE A 30 18.67 2.45 -8.74
CA ILE A 30 17.52 2.20 -7.88
C ILE A 30 16.25 2.14 -8.73
N VAL A 31 16.02 3.12 -9.60
CA VAL A 31 14.83 3.19 -10.46
C VAL A 31 14.71 1.95 -11.36
N ASP A 32 15.82 1.47 -11.93
CA ASP A 32 15.82 0.27 -12.78
C ASP A 32 15.54 -1.03 -12.02
N ASN A 33 15.99 -1.13 -10.77
CA ASN A 33 15.82 -2.34 -9.96
C ASN A 33 14.48 -2.36 -9.18
N VAL A 34 13.87 -1.19 -8.93
CA VAL A 34 12.56 -1.06 -8.28
C VAL A 34 11.46 -1.91 -8.94
N PRO A 35 11.25 -1.93 -10.27
CA PRO A 35 10.18 -2.74 -10.87
C PRO A 35 10.39 -4.25 -10.68
N ASN A 36 11.63 -4.74 -10.76
CA ASN A 36 11.95 -6.17 -10.59
C ASN A 36 11.77 -6.63 -9.14
N TRP A 37 12.19 -5.80 -8.18
CA TRP A 37 11.99 -6.08 -6.77
C TRP A 37 10.50 -6.02 -6.37
N LEU A 38 9.78 -5.01 -6.84
CA LEU A 38 8.34 -4.87 -6.60
C LEU A 38 7.54 -6.01 -7.22
N SER A 39 7.87 -6.47 -8.42
CA SER A 39 7.14 -7.59 -9.06
C SER A 39 7.33 -8.90 -8.29
N THR A 40 8.53 -9.17 -7.80
CA THR A 40 8.85 -10.34 -6.97
C THR A 40 8.15 -10.26 -5.62
N PHE A 41 8.15 -9.09 -4.99
CA PHE A 41 7.44 -8.85 -3.74
C PHE A 41 5.92 -9.02 -3.90
N LYS A 42 5.33 -8.46 -4.96
CA LYS A 42 3.92 -8.63 -5.31
C LYS A 42 3.55 -10.10 -5.49
N ARG A 43 4.39 -10.89 -6.17
CA ARG A 43 4.19 -12.34 -6.34
C ARG A 43 4.21 -13.08 -5.00
N LYS A 44 5.22 -12.82 -4.16
CA LYS A 44 5.33 -13.44 -2.82
C LYS A 44 4.15 -13.07 -1.92
N GLN A 45 3.74 -11.81 -1.96
CA GLN A 45 2.58 -11.32 -1.21
C GLN A 45 1.29 -11.97 -1.70
N ARG A 46 1.09 -12.12 -3.01
CA ARG A 46 -0.06 -12.83 -3.59
C ARG A 46 -0.10 -14.29 -3.14
N LEU A 47 1.03 -15.00 -3.15
CA LEU A 47 1.09 -16.39 -2.69
C LEU A 47 0.73 -16.52 -1.21
N ASN A 48 1.26 -15.64 -0.36
CA ASN A 48 0.94 -15.65 1.07
C ASN A 48 -0.55 -15.36 1.32
N ARG A 49 -1.14 -14.42 0.57
CA ARG A 49 -2.59 -14.14 0.63
C ARG A 49 -3.42 -15.34 0.22
N LEU A 50 -3.05 -16.02 -0.86
CA LEU A 50 -3.74 -17.23 -1.33
C LEU A 50 -3.65 -18.37 -0.31
N LYS A 51 -2.51 -18.53 0.37
CA LYS A 51 -2.34 -19.54 1.45
C LYS A 51 -3.27 -19.25 2.63
N VAL A 52 -3.34 -17.99 3.07
CA VAL A 52 -4.22 -17.57 4.17
C VAL A 52 -5.69 -17.77 3.77
N ALA A 53 -6.08 -17.32 2.58
CA ALA A 53 -7.44 -17.50 2.07
C ALA A 53 -7.85 -18.98 1.95
N LYS A 54 -6.93 -19.85 1.50
CA LYS A 54 -7.18 -21.31 1.44
C LYS A 54 -7.42 -21.91 2.83
N LYS A 55 -6.77 -21.39 3.87
CA LYS A 55 -6.94 -21.84 5.26
C LYS A 55 -8.26 -21.36 5.86
N LEU A 56 -8.61 -20.08 5.63
CA LEU A 56 -9.81 -19.46 6.22
C LEU A 56 -11.12 -19.78 5.49
N ARG A 57 -11.08 -20.31 4.26
CA ARG A 57 -12.27 -20.51 3.40
C ARG A 57 -13.41 -21.33 4.02
N TRP A 58 -13.11 -22.16 5.02
CA TRP A 58 -14.06 -23.08 5.63
C TRP A 58 -14.75 -22.50 6.87
N ASP A 59 -14.20 -21.44 7.47
CA ASP A 59 -14.70 -20.86 8.70
C ASP A 59 -15.36 -19.50 8.41
N GLY A 60 -16.70 -19.47 8.46
CA GLY A 60 -17.48 -18.26 8.23
C GLY A 60 -17.26 -17.19 9.30
N ALA A 61 -16.97 -17.57 10.55
CA ALA A 61 -16.72 -16.63 11.64
C ALA A 61 -15.37 -15.94 11.46
N ALA A 62 -14.35 -16.68 11.05
CA ALA A 62 -13.03 -16.12 10.74
C ALA A 62 -13.09 -15.11 9.57
N ILE A 63 -13.91 -15.39 8.54
CA ILE A 63 -14.12 -14.46 7.41
C ILE A 63 -14.80 -13.17 7.89
N ASN A 64 -15.85 -13.27 8.68
CA ASN A 64 -16.54 -12.08 9.23
C ASN A 64 -15.62 -11.26 10.15
N TYR A 65 -14.75 -11.92 10.92
CA TYR A 65 -13.75 -11.23 11.72
C TYR A 65 -12.76 -10.45 10.85
N GLU A 66 -12.28 -11.03 9.74
CA GLU A 66 -11.38 -10.31 8.83
C GLU A 66 -12.04 -9.15 8.10
N ILE A 67 -13.33 -9.29 7.72
CA ILE A 67 -14.15 -8.19 7.16
C ILE A 67 -14.29 -7.06 8.18
N SER A 68 -14.68 -7.39 9.42
CA SER A 68 -14.80 -6.40 10.50
C SER A 68 -13.47 -5.69 10.74
N LYS A 69 -12.36 -6.44 10.76
CA LYS A 69 -11.01 -5.87 10.91
C LYS A 69 -10.60 -4.96 9.75
N ALA A 70 -11.09 -5.21 8.53
CA ALA A 70 -10.91 -4.29 7.40
C ALA A 70 -11.70 -2.99 7.58
N ASN A 71 -12.97 -3.10 7.97
CA ASN A 71 -13.83 -1.96 8.24
C ASN A 71 -13.31 -1.10 9.41
N SER A 72 -12.83 -1.71 10.49
CA SER A 72 -12.22 -0.96 11.60
C SER A 72 -10.99 -0.15 11.14
N ARG A 73 -10.17 -0.69 10.22
CA ARG A 73 -9.01 0.03 9.69
C ARG A 73 -9.40 1.14 8.73
N PHE A 74 -10.48 0.96 7.97
CA PHE A 74 -11.08 2.03 7.18
C PHE A 74 -11.51 3.19 8.08
N LEU A 75 -12.19 2.88 9.18
CA LEU A 75 -12.63 3.88 10.15
C LEU A 75 -11.45 4.62 10.78
N VAL A 76 -10.38 3.92 11.18
CA VAL A 76 -9.16 4.55 11.70
C VAL A 76 -8.51 5.46 10.65
N PHE A 77 -8.46 5.04 9.38
CA PHE A 77 -7.96 5.88 8.29
C PHE A 77 -8.83 7.13 8.09
N ALA A 78 -10.15 6.97 7.97
CA ALA A 78 -11.09 8.08 7.80
C ALA A 78 -11.00 9.07 8.97
N LEU A 79 -10.92 8.56 10.21
CA LEU A 79 -10.74 9.38 11.41
C LEU A 79 -9.41 10.13 11.37
N SER A 80 -8.31 9.48 10.96
CA SER A 80 -7.01 10.13 10.82
C SER A 80 -7.02 11.26 9.80
N CYS A 81 -7.72 11.09 8.67
CA CYS A 81 -7.91 12.13 7.67
C CYS A 81 -8.72 13.30 8.22
N VAL A 82 -9.83 13.03 8.91
CA VAL A 82 -10.65 14.08 9.53
C VAL A 82 -9.86 14.85 10.58
N CYS A 83 -9.14 14.16 11.46
CA CYS A 83 -8.26 14.78 12.45
C CYS A 83 -7.16 15.64 11.80
N PHE A 84 -6.62 15.21 10.66
CA PHE A 84 -5.62 15.99 9.95
C PHE A 84 -6.21 17.24 9.31
N LEU A 85 -7.41 17.16 8.72
CA LEU A 85 -8.11 18.32 8.15
C LEU A 85 -8.49 19.35 9.24
N THR A 86 -8.92 18.89 10.42
CA THR A 86 -9.21 19.78 11.54
C THR A 86 -7.93 20.44 12.08
N TRP A 87 -6.83 19.69 12.16
CA TRP A 87 -5.52 20.22 12.51
C TRP A 87 -5.03 21.29 11.52
N LEU A 88 -5.22 21.05 10.22
CA LEU A 88 -4.87 21.99 9.15
C LEU A 88 -5.73 23.27 9.16
N SER A 89 -6.93 23.23 9.76
CA SER A 89 -7.80 24.40 9.91
C SER A 89 -7.31 25.38 10.99
N TYR A 90 -6.31 24.99 11.78
CA TYR A 90 -5.75 25.83 12.84
C TYR A 90 -4.71 26.81 12.26
N LYS A 91 -4.99 28.12 12.34
CA LYS A 91 -4.15 29.19 11.74
C LYS A 91 -2.63 29.12 12.03
N PRO A 92 -2.16 28.85 13.26
CA PRO A 92 -0.71 28.80 13.51
C PRO A 92 -0.05 27.58 12.86
N VAL A 93 -0.81 26.52 12.58
CA VAL A 93 -0.32 25.37 11.82
C VAL A 93 -0.13 25.76 10.36
N GLN A 94 -1.09 26.47 9.75
CA GLN A 94 -0.98 26.91 8.36
C GLN A 94 0.27 27.75 8.09
N GLN A 95 0.62 28.63 9.02
CA GLN A 95 1.84 29.46 8.93
C GLN A 95 3.13 28.64 8.95
N LEU A 96 3.17 27.51 9.68
CA LEU A 96 4.31 26.60 9.70
C LEU A 96 4.45 25.83 8.37
N PHE A 97 3.34 25.54 7.68
CA PHE A 97 3.36 24.90 6.37
C PHE A 97 3.81 25.86 5.26
N GLU A 98 3.45 27.14 5.33
CA GLU A 98 3.94 28.16 4.39
C GLU A 98 5.44 28.41 4.54
N PHE A 99 5.97 28.34 5.77
CA PHE A 99 7.38 28.57 6.01
C PHE A 99 8.26 27.40 5.57
N ASN A 100 7.75 26.16 5.61
CA ASN A 100 8.57 24.98 5.36
C ASN A 100 7.77 23.79 4.81
N VAL A 101 7.73 23.67 3.48
CA VAL A 101 7.05 22.58 2.74
C VAL A 101 7.48 21.19 3.21
N PHE A 102 8.74 21.03 3.64
CA PHE A 102 9.27 19.77 4.18
C PHE A 102 8.55 19.30 5.45
N VAL A 103 8.20 20.22 6.35
CA VAL A 103 7.48 19.89 7.59
C VAL A 103 6.09 19.34 7.26
N GLY A 104 5.44 19.90 6.24
CA GLY A 104 4.17 19.41 5.74
C GLY A 104 4.23 18.03 5.11
N MET A 105 5.28 17.75 4.34
CA MET A 105 5.53 16.42 3.80
C MET A 105 5.69 15.39 4.93
N ILE A 106 6.52 15.68 5.94
CA ILE A 106 6.77 14.75 7.06
C ILE A 106 5.50 14.51 7.89
N THR A 107 4.72 15.55 8.17
CA THR A 107 3.47 15.42 8.94
C THR A 107 2.37 14.64 8.21
N SER A 108 2.41 14.57 6.87
CA SER A 108 1.47 13.77 6.08
C SER A 108 1.82 12.27 6.00
N ILE A 109 3.06 11.87 6.32
CA ILE A 109 3.53 10.48 6.24
C ILE A 109 2.63 9.48 6.98
N PRO A 110 2.16 9.75 8.23
CA PRO A 110 1.32 8.81 8.96
C PRO A 110 0.01 8.47 8.23
N ILE A 111 -0.55 9.42 7.47
CA ILE A 111 -1.79 9.23 6.70
C ILE A 111 -1.57 8.21 5.60
N TYR A 112 -0.47 8.35 4.85
CA TYR A 112 -0.09 7.39 3.81
C TYR A 112 0.20 5.99 4.38
N VAL A 113 0.78 5.90 5.58
CA VAL A 113 0.98 4.61 6.26
C VAL A 113 -0.37 3.95 6.57
N CYS A 114 -1.33 4.71 7.12
CA CYS A 114 -2.68 4.22 7.38
C CYS A 114 -3.39 3.77 6.10
N GLU A 115 -3.27 4.54 5.01
CA GLU A 115 -3.83 4.19 3.70
C GLU A 115 -3.29 2.86 3.18
N VAL A 116 -1.96 2.68 3.18
CA VAL A 116 -1.33 1.44 2.70
C VAL A 116 -1.72 0.23 3.54
N ILE A 117 -1.86 0.40 4.86
CA ILE A 117 -2.32 -0.67 5.76
C ILE A 117 -3.77 -1.05 5.47
N TRP A 118 -4.63 -0.05 5.27
CA TRP A 118 -6.03 -0.27 4.92
C TRP A 118 -6.17 -0.98 3.57
N LEU A 119 -5.50 -0.49 2.52
CA LEU A 119 -5.57 -1.06 1.18
C LEU A 119 -5.09 -2.52 1.15
N LYS A 120 -4.06 -2.86 1.94
CA LYS A 120 -3.58 -4.25 2.06
C LYS A 120 -4.63 -5.19 2.67
N GLN A 121 -5.39 -4.69 3.64
CA GLN A 121 -6.42 -5.43 4.35
C GLN A 121 -7.67 -5.63 3.47
N ASP A 122 -8.09 -4.58 2.76
CA ASP A 122 -9.23 -4.63 1.86
C ASP A 122 -9.05 -5.66 0.73
N VAL A 123 -7.91 -5.60 0.02
CA VAL A 123 -7.60 -6.56 -1.06
C VAL A 123 -7.56 -8.01 -0.56
N LEU A 124 -7.14 -8.24 0.69
CA LEU A 124 -7.14 -9.58 1.29
C LEU A 124 -8.57 -10.09 1.49
N VAL A 125 -9.47 -9.24 2.00
CA VAL A 125 -10.89 -9.58 2.20
C VAL A 125 -11.58 -9.86 0.87
N THR A 126 -11.34 -9.04 -0.16
CA THR A 126 -11.93 -9.26 -1.50
C THR A 126 -11.51 -10.61 -2.09
N GLU A 127 -10.24 -11.00 -1.94
CA GLU A 127 -9.73 -12.29 -2.44
C GLU A 127 -10.37 -13.47 -1.72
N ILE A 128 -10.58 -13.37 -0.40
CA ILE A 128 -11.26 -14.39 0.40
C ILE A 128 -12.72 -14.55 -0.02
N LEU A 129 -13.44 -13.44 -0.18
CA LEU A 129 -14.83 -13.45 -0.67
C LEU A 129 -14.92 -14.06 -2.07
N LYS A 130 -13.99 -13.73 -2.97
CA LYS A 130 -13.93 -14.30 -4.32
C LYS A 130 -13.73 -15.82 -4.31
N GLN A 131 -12.86 -16.33 -3.43
CA GLN A 131 -12.65 -17.78 -3.28
C GLN A 131 -13.87 -18.48 -2.69
N ARG A 132 -14.52 -17.89 -1.69
CA ARG A 132 -15.77 -18.43 -1.12
C ARG A 132 -16.89 -18.46 -2.16
N GLY A 133 -17.04 -17.41 -2.96
CA GLY A 133 -18.01 -17.34 -4.05
C GLY A 133 -17.85 -18.47 -5.07
N LYS A 134 -16.60 -18.79 -5.44
CA LYS A 134 -16.29 -19.92 -6.34
C LYS A 134 -16.74 -21.26 -5.76
N LEU A 135 -16.53 -21.51 -4.46
CA LEU A 135 -16.95 -22.75 -3.81
C LEU A 135 -18.47 -22.89 -3.76
N ARG A 136 -19.18 -21.80 -3.49
CA ARG A 136 -20.65 -21.78 -3.49
C ARG A 136 -21.20 -22.18 -4.86
N ILE A 137 -20.65 -21.63 -5.95
CA ILE A 137 -21.07 -21.96 -7.32
C ILE A 137 -20.80 -23.44 -7.62
N THR A 138 -19.59 -23.93 -7.34
CA THR A 138 -19.25 -25.35 -7.58
C THR A 138 -20.14 -26.32 -6.80
N ASN A 139 -20.46 -26.01 -5.54
CA ASN A 139 -21.34 -26.86 -4.73
C ASN A 139 -22.80 -26.83 -5.24
N ALA A 140 -23.30 -25.67 -5.66
CA ALA A 140 -24.63 -25.57 -6.28
C ALA A 140 -24.71 -26.35 -7.60
N SER A 141 -23.68 -26.30 -8.44
CA SER A 141 -23.59 -27.10 -9.67
C SER A 141 -23.55 -28.60 -9.39
N ARG A 142 -22.84 -29.05 -8.33
CA ARG A 142 -22.84 -30.47 -7.95
C ARG A 142 -24.18 -30.94 -7.41
N GLY A 143 -24.86 -30.13 -6.60
CA GLY A 143 -26.18 -30.47 -6.07
C GLY A 143 -27.22 -30.64 -7.18
N THR A 144 -27.21 -29.75 -8.18
CA THR A 144 -28.13 -29.83 -9.33
C THR A 144 -27.84 -31.02 -10.25
N VAL A 145 -26.58 -31.39 -10.46
CA VAL A 145 -26.21 -32.60 -11.22
C VAL A 145 -26.67 -33.87 -10.51
N ASN A 146 -26.45 -33.97 -9.20
CA ASN A 146 -26.90 -35.13 -8.43
C ASN A 146 -28.44 -35.21 -8.39
N ALA A 147 -29.14 -34.10 -8.21
CA ALA A 147 -30.61 -34.07 -8.23
C ALA A 147 -31.19 -34.56 -9.57
N ARG A 148 -30.58 -34.20 -10.70
CA ARG A 148 -31.00 -34.71 -12.02
C ARG A 148 -30.73 -36.19 -12.20
N ARG A 149 -29.63 -36.72 -11.66
CA ARG A 149 -29.28 -38.15 -11.75
C ARG A 149 -30.23 -39.04 -10.94
N PHE A 150 -30.84 -38.52 -9.88
CA PHE A 150 -31.86 -39.23 -9.09
C PHE A 150 -33.26 -39.23 -9.72
N GLN A 151 -33.54 -38.33 -10.67
CA GLN A 151 -34.83 -38.28 -11.40
C GLN A 151 -34.86 -39.16 -12.66
N SER A 152 -33.71 -39.72 -13.08
CA SER A 152 -33.58 -40.56 -14.28
C SER A 152 -33.59 -42.07 -13.99
N HIS A 153 -33.93 -42.47 -12.75
CA HIS A 153 -34.14 -43.85 -12.30
C HIS A 153 -35.57 -43.98 -11.79
#